data_AF-A0A9D1WMP5-F1
#
_entry.id   AF-A0A9D1WMP5-F1
#
_cell.length_a   1.000
_cell.length_b   1.000
_cell.length_c   1.000
_cell.angle_alpha   90.00
_cell.angle_beta   90.00
_cell.angle_gamma   90.00
#
_symmetry.space_group_name_H-M   'P 1'
#
loop_
_entity.id
_entity.type
_entity.pdbx_description
1 polymer ?
#
loop_
_entity_poly.entity_id
_entity_poly.type
_entity_poly.pdbx_seq_one_letter_code
_entity_poly.pdbx_strand_id
1 'polypeptide(L)'
;MLNWTEPTPGSTAITPAITPDTIADSTGLGSIERGAARVSVDDKRMINARADVNQLLPLKYHWAWEKYLAACNNHWMPSEVSMQADIALWKSPQGLSDDERHMVKHNLGFFAASESLVANNI
;
A
#
# COMPACT_ATOMS: atom_id res chain seq x y z
N MET A 1 -14.37 23.04 2.30
CA MET A 1 -13.29 22.03 2.44
C MET A 1 -13.21 21.68 3.92
N LEU A 2 -13.46 20.43 4.31
CA LEU A 2 -13.41 20.06 5.73
C LEU A 2 -11.96 20.02 6.22
N ASN A 3 -11.68 20.82 7.24
CA ASN A 3 -10.41 20.85 7.96
C ASN A 3 -10.47 19.88 9.15
N TRP A 4 -9.52 18.96 9.26
CA TRP A 4 -9.53 17.81 10.17
C TRP A 4 -8.50 17.91 11.31
N THR A 5 -8.18 19.13 11.76
CA THR A 5 -7.11 19.39 12.73
C THR A 5 -7.56 19.81 14.14
N GLU A 6 -8.83 19.67 14.52
CA GLU A 6 -9.25 20.06 15.87
C GLU A 6 -9.17 18.92 16.92
N PRO A 7 -8.53 19.14 18.08
CA PRO A 7 -8.51 18.18 19.18
C PRO A 7 -9.81 18.27 19.99
N THR A 8 -10.50 17.15 20.14
CA THR A 8 -11.72 17.06 20.97
C THR A 8 -11.38 17.00 22.47
N PRO A 9 -12.11 17.68 23.38
CA PRO A 9 -11.82 17.66 24.82
C PRO A 9 -12.09 16.30 25.47
N GLY A 10 -11.32 16.02 26.54
CA GLY A 10 -11.12 14.74 27.20
C GLY A 10 -12.34 13.86 27.48
N SER A 11 -12.18 12.57 27.20
CA SER A 11 -13.09 11.50 27.62
C SER A 11 -12.60 10.89 28.94
N THR A 12 -13.49 10.84 29.93
CA THR A 12 -13.26 10.32 31.27
C THR A 12 -12.86 8.84 31.23
N ALA A 13 -11.68 8.52 31.77
CA ALA A 13 -11.15 7.16 31.78
C ALA A 13 -11.95 6.24 32.72
N ILE A 14 -12.56 5.20 32.18
CA ILE A 14 -12.98 4.01 32.95
C ILE A 14 -11.72 3.14 33.08
N THR A 15 -11.25 2.94 34.31
CA THR A 15 -10.10 2.07 34.60
C THR A 15 -10.53 0.60 34.50
N PRO A 16 -10.01 -0.22 33.57
CA PRO A 16 -10.23 -1.66 33.64
C PRO A 16 -9.26 -2.26 34.68
N ALA A 17 -9.76 -3.23 35.45
CA ALA A 17 -8.95 -3.98 36.40
C ALA A 17 -7.83 -4.72 35.66
N ILE A 18 -6.59 -4.52 36.11
CA ILE A 18 -5.41 -5.20 35.56
C ILE A 18 -5.36 -6.60 36.16
N THR A 19 -5.71 -7.61 35.36
CA THR A 19 -5.32 -9.00 35.62
C THR A 19 -3.84 -9.15 35.25
N PRO A 20 -2.94 -9.51 36.18
CA PRO A 20 -1.52 -9.59 35.89
C PRO A 20 -1.21 -11.00 35.35
N ASP A 21 -1.57 -11.27 34.11
CA ASP A 21 -1.01 -12.40 33.35
C ASP A 21 -1.28 -12.23 31.86
N THR A 22 -0.53 -11.33 31.24
CA THR A 22 -0.22 -11.46 29.81
C THR A 22 1.15 -10.88 29.61
N ILE A 23 2.16 -11.75 29.55
CA ILE A 23 3.44 -11.39 28.95
C ILE A 23 3.08 -10.82 27.58
N ALA A 24 3.27 -9.51 27.42
CA ALA A 24 3.00 -8.83 26.17
C ALA A 24 3.98 -9.41 25.16
N ASP A 25 3.51 -10.37 24.36
CA ASP A 25 4.29 -10.99 23.29
C ASP A 25 4.86 -9.89 22.39
N SER A 26 6.16 -9.65 22.54
CA SER A 26 6.89 -8.59 21.85
C SER A 26 7.03 -8.84 20.35
N THR A 27 6.74 -10.06 19.91
CA THR A 27 6.81 -10.46 18.50
C THR A 27 5.64 -9.95 17.68
N GLY A 28 4.54 -9.52 18.32
CA GLY A 28 3.32 -9.09 17.64
C GLY A 28 2.47 -10.24 17.06
N LEU A 29 2.82 -11.50 17.34
CA LEU A 29 2.10 -12.70 16.87
C LEU A 29 0.94 -13.12 17.80
N GLY A 30 0.80 -12.47 18.96
CA GLY A 30 -0.30 -12.70 19.89
C GLY A 30 -1.68 -12.32 19.34
N SER A 31 -2.73 -12.73 20.05
CA SER A 31 -4.11 -12.40 19.71
C SER A 31 -4.36 -10.88 19.73
N ILE A 32 -4.90 -10.34 18.64
CA ILE A 32 -5.34 -8.94 18.55
C ILE A 32 -6.80 -8.87 18.98
N GLU A 33 -7.13 -7.99 19.94
CA GLU A 33 -8.51 -7.70 20.30
C GLU A 33 -9.24 -7.04 19.12
N ARG A 34 -10.23 -7.74 18.55
CA ARG A 34 -11.09 -7.23 17.47
C ARG A 34 -12.37 -6.66 18.06
N GLY A 35 -12.79 -5.48 17.63
CA GLY A 35 -13.91 -4.74 18.23
C GLY A 35 -13.52 -3.92 19.47
N ALA A 36 -12.23 -3.60 19.57
CA ALA A 36 -11.68 -2.80 20.65
C ALA A 36 -12.23 -1.36 20.64
N ALA A 37 -12.03 -0.68 21.77
CA ALA A 37 -12.33 0.74 21.92
C ALA A 37 -11.66 1.59 20.83
N ARG A 38 -12.07 2.87 20.73
CA ARG A 38 -11.48 3.82 19.76
C ARG A 38 -9.95 3.82 19.85
N VAL A 39 -9.28 3.71 18.71
CA VAL A 39 -7.82 3.70 18.62
C VAL A 39 -7.24 5.10 18.86
N SER A 40 -6.20 5.19 19.71
CA SER A 40 -5.38 6.40 19.83
C SER A 40 -4.26 6.44 18.78
N VAL A 41 -3.90 7.63 18.29
CA VAL A 41 -2.79 7.82 17.34
C VAL A 41 -1.47 7.28 17.90
N ASP A 42 -1.24 7.47 19.21
CA ASP A 42 0.00 7.09 19.86
C ASP A 42 0.19 5.59 20.02
N ASP A 43 -0.84 4.77 19.77
CA ASP A 43 -0.77 3.30 19.84
C ASP A 43 -0.39 2.66 18.49
N LYS A 44 -0.54 3.38 17.38
CA LYS A 44 -0.22 2.85 16.05
C LYS A 44 1.30 2.77 15.86
N ARG A 45 1.81 1.65 15.34
CA ARG A 45 3.23 1.41 14.98
C ARG A 45 3.29 0.80 13.57
N MET A 46 4.42 0.95 12.87
CA MET A 46 4.59 0.36 11.54
C MET A 46 4.66 -1.17 11.59
N ILE A 47 5.30 -1.70 12.63
CA ILE A 47 5.44 -3.13 12.91
C ILE A 47 5.11 -3.37 14.39
N ASN A 48 4.65 -4.58 14.72
CA ASN A 48 4.34 -5.03 16.08
C ASN A 48 3.36 -4.11 16.84
N ALA A 49 2.44 -3.45 16.13
CA ALA A 49 1.38 -2.66 16.73
C ALA A 49 0.31 -3.57 17.37
N ARG A 50 -0.31 -3.11 18.46
CA ARG A 50 -1.44 -3.80 19.11
C ARG A 50 -2.80 -3.11 18.94
N ALA A 51 -2.80 -1.89 18.42
CA ALA A 51 -4.03 -1.16 18.06
C ALA A 51 -4.82 -1.90 16.98
N ASP A 52 -6.16 -1.78 16.98
CA ASP A 52 -7.03 -2.41 15.99
C ASP A 52 -6.75 -1.89 14.57
N VAL A 53 -6.10 -2.73 13.76
CA VAL A 53 -5.66 -2.41 12.39
C VAL A 53 -6.82 -2.21 11.40
N ASN A 54 -8.01 -2.72 11.72
CA ASN A 54 -9.19 -2.58 10.86
C ASN A 54 -9.81 -1.17 10.94
N GLN A 55 -9.41 -0.38 11.93
CA GLN A 55 -9.83 1.02 12.07
C GLN A 55 -8.81 1.94 11.38
N LEU A 56 -9.17 2.42 10.18
CA LEU A 56 -8.31 3.32 9.41
C LEU A 56 -7.96 4.60 10.19
N LEU A 57 -8.95 5.18 10.86
CA LEU A 57 -8.82 6.39 11.65
C LEU A 57 -8.49 6.09 13.12
N PRO A 58 -7.76 6.98 13.81
CA PRO A 58 -7.14 8.21 13.31
C PRO A 58 -5.85 7.92 12.49
N LEU A 59 -5.53 8.80 11.54
CA LEU A 59 -4.30 8.68 10.74
C LEU A 59 -3.08 9.09 11.56
N LYS A 60 -2.01 8.28 11.51
CA LYS A 60 -0.70 8.59 12.09
C LYS A 60 0.34 8.93 11.02
N TYR A 61 0.38 8.11 9.96
CA TYR A 61 1.37 8.21 8.90
C TYR A 61 0.77 8.93 7.69
N HIS A 62 0.69 10.27 7.78
CA HIS A 62 0.13 11.11 6.71
C HIS A 62 0.86 10.92 5.38
N TRP A 63 2.18 10.74 5.41
CA TRP A 63 2.98 10.46 4.22
C TRP A 63 2.50 9.22 3.45
N ALA A 64 2.00 8.18 4.14
CA ALA A 64 1.49 6.97 3.51
C ALA A 64 0.15 7.23 2.83
N TRP A 65 -0.72 7.98 3.51
CA TRP A 65 -2.01 8.42 2.96
C TRP A 65 -1.84 9.31 1.72
N GLU A 66 -0.89 10.24 1.75
CA GLU A 66 -0.55 11.08 0.60
C GLU A 66 -0.07 10.25 -0.60
N LYS A 67 0.71 9.18 -0.36
CA LYS A 67 1.14 8.28 -1.44
C LYS A 67 -0.03 7.48 -2.03
N TYR A 68 -0.97 7.03 -1.19
CA TYR A 68 -2.21 6.41 -1.65
C TYR A 68 -3.01 7.37 -2.55
N LEU A 69 -3.24 8.61 -2.10
CA LEU A 69 -3.97 9.60 -2.90
C LEU A 69 -3.24 9.94 -4.21
N ALA A 70 -1.92 10.09 -4.18
CA ALA A 70 -1.11 10.33 -5.38
C ALA A 70 -1.23 9.16 -6.38
N ALA A 71 -1.22 7.92 -5.89
CA ALA A 71 -1.39 6.73 -6.74
C ALA A 71 -2.80 6.68 -7.35
N CYS A 72 -3.86 6.95 -6.58
CA CYS A 72 -5.23 7.04 -7.11
C CYS A 72 -5.37 8.11 -8.20
N ASN A 73 -4.71 9.25 -8.05
CA ASN A 73 -4.72 10.32 -9.05
C ASN A 73 -3.91 9.98 -10.32
N ASN A 74 -3.07 8.95 -10.27
CA ASN A 74 -2.28 8.44 -11.40
C ASN A 74 -2.92 7.21 -12.04
N HIS A 75 -4.24 7.05 -11.92
CA HIS A 75 -4.96 5.97 -12.58
C HIS A 75 -4.84 6.06 -14.11
N TRP A 76 -4.49 4.95 -14.75
CA TRP A 76 -4.45 4.77 -16.19
C TRP A 76 -4.73 3.32 -16.54
N MET A 77 -5.13 3.06 -17.79
CA MET A 77 -5.33 1.72 -18.32
C MET A 77 -4.46 1.52 -19.57
N PRO A 78 -3.78 0.36 -19.74
CA PRO A 78 -2.91 0.12 -20.90
C PRO A 78 -3.61 0.30 -22.25
N SER A 79 -4.91 0.00 -22.33
CA SER A 79 -5.72 0.16 -23.55
C SER A 79 -5.96 1.61 -23.97
N GLU A 80 -5.61 2.59 -23.14
CA GLU A 80 -5.71 4.03 -23.47
C GLU A 80 -4.60 4.47 -24.45
N VAL A 81 -3.52 3.68 -24.57
CA VAL A 81 -2.41 3.95 -25.48
C VAL A 81 -2.58 3.12 -26.76
N SER A 82 -2.72 3.78 -27.91
CA SER A 82 -2.85 3.10 -29.21
C SER A 82 -1.54 2.44 -29.64
N MET A 83 -1.61 1.15 -29.99
CA MET A 83 -0.46 0.35 -30.43
C MET A 83 -0.36 0.22 -31.97
N GLN A 84 -1.17 0.92 -32.76
CA GLN A 84 -1.24 0.69 -34.22
C GLN A 84 0.09 0.97 -34.94
N ALA A 85 0.77 2.06 -34.58
CA ALA A 85 2.07 2.41 -35.15
C ALA A 85 3.15 1.39 -34.77
N ASP A 86 3.19 1.01 -33.49
CA ASP A 86 4.10 0.00 -32.94
C ASP A 86 3.91 -1.37 -33.60
N ILE A 87 2.67 -1.79 -33.84
CA ILE A 87 2.35 -3.03 -34.54
C ILE A 87 2.84 -2.98 -36.00
N ALA A 88 2.62 -1.86 -36.70
CA ALA A 88 3.07 -1.68 -38.08
C ALA A 88 4.60 -1.70 -38.16
N LEU A 89 5.29 -1.00 -37.26
CA LEU A 89 6.74 -0.99 -37.16
C LEU A 89 7.30 -2.38 -36.85
N TRP A 90 6.70 -3.07 -35.87
CA TRP A 90 7.12 -4.41 -35.47
C TRP A 90 6.96 -5.42 -36.61
N LYS A 91 5.92 -5.32 -37.43
CA LYS A 91 5.68 -6.23 -38.57
C LYS A 91 6.49 -5.87 -39.82
N SER A 92 6.97 -4.64 -39.95
CA SER A 92 7.77 -4.20 -41.10
C SER A 92 9.13 -4.91 -41.12
N PRO A 93 9.53 -5.57 -42.24
CA PRO A 93 10.84 -6.20 -42.34
C PRO A 93 12.01 -5.19 -42.25
N GLN A 94 11.77 -3.92 -42.60
CA GLN A 94 12.74 -2.83 -42.53
C GLN A 94 12.47 -1.88 -41.36
N GLY A 95 11.54 -2.23 -40.45
CA GLY A 95 11.14 -1.35 -39.35
C GLY A 95 12.16 -1.27 -38.22
N LEU A 96 12.74 -2.41 -37.82
CA LEU A 96 13.71 -2.52 -36.75
C LEU A 96 14.78 -3.53 -37.16
N SER A 97 16.03 -3.24 -36.80
CA SER A 97 17.14 -4.18 -36.87
C SER A 97 16.96 -5.35 -35.90
N ASP A 98 17.74 -6.41 -36.10
CA ASP A 98 17.67 -7.60 -35.25
C ASP A 98 18.09 -7.29 -33.81
N ASP A 99 19.09 -6.42 -33.61
CA ASP A 99 19.57 -6.01 -32.29
C ASP A 99 18.51 -5.21 -31.53
N GLU A 100 17.80 -4.29 -32.20
CA GLU A 100 16.69 -3.53 -31.60
C GLU A 100 15.55 -4.46 -31.19
N ARG A 101 15.20 -5.43 -32.04
CA ARG A 101 14.17 -6.44 -31.72
C ARG A 101 14.59 -7.34 -30.56
N HIS A 102 15.86 -7.72 -30.50
CA HIS A 102 16.41 -8.51 -29.41
C HIS A 102 16.30 -7.75 -28.08
N MET A 103 16.70 -6.47 -28.06
CA MET A 103 16.60 -5.60 -26.90
C MET A 103 15.15 -5.50 -26.41
N VAL A 104 14.18 -5.24 -27.30
CA VAL A 104 12.76 -5.12 -26.91
C VAL A 104 12.24 -6.45 -26.33
N LYS A 105 12.53 -7.59 -26.97
CA LYS A 105 12.11 -8.91 -26.48
C LYS A 105 12.70 -9.22 -25.10
N HIS A 106 13.97 -8.88 -24.88
CA HIS A 106 14.63 -9.11 -23.59
C HIS A 106 13.96 -8.31 -22.47
N ASN A 107 13.70 -7.01 -22.71
CA ASN A 107 13.00 -6.16 -21.74
C ASN A 107 11.58 -6.66 -21.47
N LEU A 108 10.81 -7.00 -22.51
CA LEU A 108 9.46 -7.54 -22.33
C LEU A 108 9.48 -8.86 -21.54
N GLY A 109 10.43 -9.75 -21.83
CA GLY A 109 10.58 -11.02 -21.11
C GLY A 109 10.91 -10.83 -19.62
N PHE A 110 11.77 -9.85 -19.30
CA PHE A 110 12.09 -9.49 -17.92
C PHE A 110 10.87 -8.93 -17.18
N PHE A 111 10.22 -7.90 -17.75
CA PHE A 111 9.11 -7.20 -17.09
C PHE A 111 7.84 -8.05 -16.98
N ALA A 112 7.57 -8.95 -17.93
CA ALA A 112 6.42 -9.85 -17.88
C ALA A 112 6.39 -10.74 -16.62
N ALA A 113 7.54 -11.07 -16.05
CA ALA A 113 7.63 -11.85 -14.81
C ALA A 113 7.95 -10.98 -13.58
N SER A 114 8.79 -9.95 -13.72
CA SER A 114 9.26 -9.16 -12.57
C SER A 114 8.14 -8.39 -11.87
N GLU A 115 7.12 -7.94 -12.59
CA GLU A 115 5.97 -7.25 -11.98
C GLU A 115 5.23 -8.16 -10.99
N SER A 116 5.08 -9.45 -11.33
CA SER A 116 4.46 -10.43 -10.43
C SER A 116 5.32 -10.72 -9.20
N LEU A 117 6.66 -10.70 -9.34
CA LEU A 117 7.55 -10.88 -8.18
C LEU A 117 7.40 -9.74 -7.17
N VAL A 118 7.30 -8.50 -7.65
CA VAL A 118 7.08 -7.34 -6.77
C VAL A 118 5.71 -7.42 -6.10
N ALA A 119 4.66 -7.75 -6.85
CA ALA A 119 3.31 -7.87 -6.31
C ALA A 119 3.20 -8.97 -5.23
N ASN A 120 3.83 -10.12 -5.45
CA ASN A 120 3.80 -11.24 -4.49
C ASN A 120 4.63 -10.98 -3.22
N ASN A 121 5.56 -10.03 -3.26
CA ASN A 121 6.37 -9.67 -2.10
C ASN A 121 5.66 -8.67 -1.17
N ILE A 122 4.76 -7.83 -1.71
CA ILE A 122 3.95 -6.86 -0.95
C ILE A 122 2.91 -7.61 -0.12
#